data_AF-A0A4Q6A6I2-F1
#
_entry.id   AF-A0A4Q6A6I2-F1
#
_cell.length_a   1.000
_cell.length_b   1.000
_cell.length_c   1.000
_cell.angle_alpha   90.00
_cell.angle_beta   90.00
_cell.angle_gamma   90.00
#
_symmetry.space_group_name_H-M   'P 1'
#
loop_
_entity.id
_entity.type
_entity.pdbx_description
1 polymer ?
#
loop_
_entity_poly.entity_id
_entity_poly.type
_entity_poly.pdbx_seq_one_letter_code
_entity_poly.pdbx_strand_id
1 'polypeptide(L)'
;AATQANIPFMSVKVTGFARFSLLEKLDYLMHEAPEETLIRKYNRALLGLTTNETKEWERVKERFQKIGEAAAAAGIGFLVDAEETWIQDPVDALTMLMMDKFNQNGLVIYNTVQLYRHDRLLFLKQCYEAALERNFFLGAKLVRGAYMEKERARATEKGYPSPIQPSKEASDKDYNDAVRFCIDHLENIGLIVASHNEASNLLAVQLLEERGYAINHPHVHFSQLYGMSDNITFNLAAAGCSVSKYLPFGPIEDVIPYLMRRAQENTSVGGQTGRELALIRRIHR
;
A
#
# COMPACT_ATOMS: atom_id res chain seq x y z
N ALA A 1 -0.05 -16.93 -8.51
CA ALA A 1 1.19 -16.23 -8.15
C ALA A 1 2.32 -17.22 -7.90
N ALA A 2 2.25 -18.04 -6.84
CA ALA A 2 3.34 -18.94 -6.42
C ALA A 2 3.85 -19.95 -7.47
N THR A 3 3.10 -20.24 -8.53
CA THR A 3 3.51 -21.17 -9.60
C THR A 3 4.20 -20.50 -10.78
N GLN A 4 4.38 -19.17 -10.75
CA GLN A 4 4.93 -18.38 -11.86
C GLN A 4 6.22 -17.70 -11.41
N ALA A 5 7.35 -18.02 -12.05
CA ALA A 5 8.68 -17.53 -11.66
C ALA A 5 8.86 -16.01 -11.83
N ASN A 6 8.01 -15.36 -12.64
CA ASN A 6 8.07 -13.93 -12.96
C ASN A 6 7.07 -13.08 -12.15
N ILE A 7 6.41 -13.65 -11.12
CA ILE A 7 5.47 -12.91 -10.28
C ILE A 7 6.12 -12.68 -8.90
N PRO A 8 6.79 -11.53 -8.69
CA PRO A 8 7.49 -11.25 -7.43
C PRO A 8 6.54 -10.90 -6.28
N PHE A 9 5.31 -10.45 -6.59
CA PHE A 9 4.35 -10.00 -5.60
C PHE A 9 2.93 -10.50 -5.90
N MET A 10 2.15 -10.70 -4.84
CA MET A 10 0.71 -10.80 -4.90
C MET A 10 0.07 -9.72 -4.02
N SER A 11 -1.14 -9.29 -4.35
CA SER A 11 -1.86 -8.30 -3.56
C SER A 11 -3.22 -8.81 -3.15
N VAL A 12 -3.58 -8.57 -1.89
CA VAL A 12 -4.86 -9.03 -1.34
C VAL A 12 -5.51 -7.91 -0.53
N LYS A 13 -6.82 -7.80 -0.66
CA LYS A 13 -7.67 -6.95 0.17
C LYS A 13 -8.21 -7.78 1.33
N VAL A 14 -8.15 -7.24 2.55
CA VAL A 14 -8.70 -7.92 3.73
C VAL A 14 -10.22 -8.06 3.60
N THR A 15 -10.90 -7.10 2.97
CA THR A 15 -12.33 -7.20 2.62
C THR A 15 -12.66 -8.38 1.70
N GLY A 16 -11.68 -8.95 0.99
CA GLY A 16 -11.87 -10.16 0.20
C GLY A 16 -12.11 -11.42 1.04
N PHE A 17 -11.77 -11.39 2.32
CA PHE A 17 -11.95 -12.53 3.23
C PHE A 17 -12.40 -12.16 4.65
N ALA A 18 -12.76 -10.89 4.88
CA ALA A 18 -13.35 -10.35 6.09
C ALA A 18 -14.63 -9.56 5.74
N ARG A 19 -15.65 -9.68 6.57
CA ARG A 19 -16.89 -8.93 6.39
C ARG A 19 -16.64 -7.44 6.63
N PHE A 20 -17.03 -6.61 5.67
CA PHE A 20 -16.85 -5.15 5.71
C PHE A 20 -17.35 -4.55 7.05
N SER A 21 -18.58 -4.86 7.45
CA SER A 21 -19.16 -4.35 8.71
C SER A 21 -18.45 -4.80 9.99
N LEU A 22 -17.70 -5.91 9.98
CA LEU A 22 -16.86 -6.28 11.12
C LEU A 22 -15.62 -5.40 11.20
N LEU A 23 -15.00 -5.08 10.05
CA LEU A 23 -13.89 -4.14 9.99
C LEU A 23 -14.34 -2.74 10.42
N GLU A 24 -15.51 -2.27 9.97
CA GLU A 24 -16.06 -0.96 10.38
C GLU A 24 -16.27 -0.89 11.91
N LYS A 25 -16.79 -1.97 12.50
CA LYS A 25 -16.98 -2.04 13.95
C LYS A 25 -15.64 -2.01 14.68
N LEU A 26 -14.65 -2.77 14.22
CA LEU A 26 -13.32 -2.79 14.82
C LEU A 26 -12.64 -1.43 14.73
N ASP A 27 -12.69 -0.80 13.56
CA ASP A 27 -12.15 0.54 13.32
C ASP A 27 -12.79 1.58 14.25
N TYR A 28 -14.13 1.57 14.33
CA TYR A 28 -14.86 2.40 15.30
C TYR A 28 -14.40 2.16 16.74
N LEU A 29 -14.31 0.90 17.18
CA LEU A 29 -13.85 0.56 18.53
C LEU A 29 -12.40 0.97 18.79
N MET A 30 -11.53 0.94 17.78
CA MET A 30 -10.15 1.42 17.86
C MET A 30 -10.07 2.94 18.00
N HIS A 31 -10.99 3.68 17.38
CA HIS A 31 -11.08 5.13 17.52
C HIS A 31 -11.62 5.58 18.88
N GLU A 32 -12.53 4.80 19.49
CA GLU A 32 -13.03 5.03 20.85
C GLU A 32 -12.05 4.59 21.95
N ALA A 33 -11.00 3.85 21.59
CA ALA A 33 -10.01 3.35 22.52
C ALA A 33 -9.11 4.50 23.04
N PRO A 34 -8.91 4.64 24.37
CA PRO A 34 -8.09 5.71 24.94
C PRO A 34 -6.58 5.52 24.70
N GLU A 35 -6.16 4.32 24.28
CA GLU A 35 -4.76 4.03 24.04
C GLU A 35 -4.20 4.75 22.81
N GLU A 36 -2.93 5.11 22.82
CA GLU A 36 -2.35 5.94 21.75
C GLU A 36 -1.84 5.12 20.57
N THR A 37 -1.22 3.96 20.83
CA THR A 37 -0.56 3.15 19.79
C THR A 37 -1.54 2.22 19.08
N LEU A 38 -1.33 2.01 17.77
CA LEU A 38 -2.15 1.13 16.92
C LEU A 38 -2.46 -0.24 17.55
N ILE A 39 -1.44 -0.95 18.03
CA ILE A 39 -1.62 -2.33 18.56
C ILE A 39 -2.37 -2.33 19.90
N ARG A 40 -2.19 -1.31 20.75
CA ARG A 40 -2.96 -1.19 22.00
C ARG A 40 -4.43 -0.89 21.72
N LYS A 41 -4.72 0.05 20.81
CA LYS A 41 -6.09 0.32 20.33
C LYS A 41 -6.74 -0.94 19.77
N TYR A 42 -6.01 -1.69 18.94
CA TYR A 42 -6.46 -2.95 18.38
C TYR A 42 -6.82 -3.97 19.46
N ASN A 43 -5.92 -4.22 20.41
CA ASN A 43 -6.18 -5.15 21.52
C ASN A 43 -7.37 -4.71 22.37
N ARG A 44 -7.54 -3.40 22.60
CA ARG A 44 -8.71 -2.86 23.30
C ARG A 44 -9.99 -3.11 22.52
N ALA A 45 -10.00 -2.85 21.22
CA ALA A 45 -11.15 -3.05 20.34
C ALA A 45 -11.61 -4.52 20.29
N LEU A 46 -10.68 -5.48 20.36
CA LEU A 46 -11.03 -6.91 20.42
C LEU A 46 -11.90 -7.27 21.63
N LEU A 47 -11.76 -6.58 22.76
CA LEU A 47 -12.59 -6.80 23.95
C LEU A 47 -14.05 -6.37 23.75
N GLY A 48 -14.33 -5.51 22.77
CA GLY A 48 -15.67 -5.06 22.41
C GLY A 48 -16.41 -5.96 21.42
N LEU A 49 -15.78 -7.06 20.96
CA LEU A 49 -16.41 -8.03 20.08
C LEU A 49 -17.28 -9.02 20.84
N THR A 50 -18.40 -9.40 20.24
CA THR A 50 -19.19 -10.55 20.70
C THR A 50 -18.43 -11.86 20.51
N THR A 51 -18.88 -12.95 21.13
CA THR A 51 -18.27 -14.28 20.94
C THR A 51 -18.27 -14.71 19.48
N ASN A 52 -19.33 -14.42 18.73
CA ASN A 52 -19.43 -14.79 17.31
C ASN A 52 -18.48 -13.96 16.44
N GLU A 53 -18.40 -12.65 16.68
CA GLU A 53 -17.46 -11.76 15.98
C GLU A 53 -16.01 -12.09 16.31
N THR A 54 -15.72 -12.45 17.55
CA THR A 54 -14.38 -12.92 17.96
C THR A 54 -13.99 -14.16 17.15
N LYS A 55 -14.86 -15.18 17.10
CA LYS A 55 -14.63 -16.38 16.28
C LYS A 55 -14.51 -16.07 14.79
N GLU A 56 -15.27 -15.10 14.28
CA GLU A 56 -15.16 -14.63 12.90
C GLU A 56 -13.81 -13.99 12.63
N TRP A 57 -13.35 -13.13 13.54
CA TRP A 57 -12.07 -12.45 13.44
C TRP A 57 -10.88 -13.43 13.54
N GLU A 58 -10.96 -14.44 14.41
CA GLU A 58 -9.96 -15.52 14.43
C GLU A 58 -9.83 -16.20 13.06
N ARG A 59 -10.94 -16.52 12.38
CA ARG A 59 -10.89 -17.10 11.02
C ARG A 59 -10.25 -16.14 10.00
N VAL A 60 -10.46 -14.83 10.15
CA VAL A 60 -9.78 -13.81 9.30
C VAL A 60 -8.27 -13.86 9.53
N LYS A 61 -7.82 -13.87 10.79
CA LYS A 61 -6.40 -13.97 11.14
C LYS A 61 -5.76 -15.26 10.63
N GLU A 62 -6.45 -16.40 10.78
CA GLU A 62 -6.00 -17.69 10.26
C GLU A 62 -5.85 -17.70 8.73
N ARG A 63 -6.80 -17.10 7.99
CA ARG A 63 -6.70 -17.00 6.52
C ARG A 63 -5.53 -16.11 6.12
N PHE A 64 -5.38 -14.95 6.76
CA PHE A 64 -4.25 -14.07 6.51
C PHE A 64 -2.93 -14.80 6.76
N GLN A 65 -2.81 -15.50 7.89
CA GLN A 65 -1.63 -16.29 8.23
C GLN A 65 -1.31 -17.34 7.16
N LYS A 66 -2.31 -18.12 6.70
CA LYS A 66 -2.12 -19.13 5.64
C LYS A 66 -1.63 -18.51 4.33
N ILE A 67 -2.13 -17.33 3.98
CA ILE A 67 -1.66 -16.58 2.80
C ILE A 67 -0.20 -16.14 3.00
N GLY A 68 0.15 -15.64 4.19
CA GLY A 68 1.53 -15.27 4.54
C GLY A 68 2.51 -16.45 4.51
N GLU A 69 2.11 -17.60 5.06
CA GLU A 69 2.88 -18.85 5.02
C GLU A 69 3.14 -19.31 3.59
N ALA A 70 2.11 -19.29 2.74
CA ALA A 70 2.23 -19.63 1.33
C ALA A 70 3.13 -18.65 0.56
N ALA A 71 3.04 -17.35 0.87
CA ALA A 71 3.89 -16.32 0.28
C ALA A 71 5.36 -16.51 0.64
N ALA A 72 5.64 -16.70 1.93
CA ALA A 72 6.98 -16.94 2.46
C ALA A 72 7.59 -18.21 1.86
N ALA A 73 6.84 -19.32 1.83
CA ALA A 73 7.29 -20.58 1.26
C ALA A 73 7.59 -20.48 -0.25
N ALA A 74 6.88 -19.62 -0.97
CA ALA A 74 7.08 -19.39 -2.40
C ALA A 74 8.13 -18.30 -2.70
N GLY A 75 8.64 -17.60 -1.70
CA GLY A 75 9.58 -16.47 -1.89
C GLY A 75 8.95 -15.29 -2.64
N ILE A 76 7.64 -15.08 -2.51
CA ILE A 76 6.92 -13.96 -3.13
C ILE A 76 6.46 -12.96 -2.05
N GLY A 77 6.46 -11.67 -2.39
CA GLY A 77 5.95 -10.64 -1.48
C GLY A 77 4.42 -10.61 -1.44
N PHE A 78 3.86 -10.49 -0.25
CA PHE A 78 2.45 -10.32 0.03
C PHE A 78 2.13 -8.86 0.36
N LEU A 79 1.55 -8.16 -0.60
CA LEU A 79 1.12 -6.77 -0.46
C LEU A 79 -0.31 -6.74 0.08
N VAL A 80 -0.50 -6.13 1.25
CA VAL A 80 -1.85 -5.89 1.79
C VAL A 80 -2.35 -4.56 1.28
N ASP A 81 -3.42 -4.58 0.51
CA ASP A 81 -3.99 -3.36 -0.05
C ASP A 81 -4.69 -2.54 1.03
N ALA A 82 -4.46 -1.22 1.01
CA ALA A 82 -5.23 -0.26 1.80
C ALA A 82 -6.53 0.10 1.07
N GLU A 83 -7.56 0.36 1.85
CA GLU A 83 -8.94 0.55 1.43
C GLU A 83 -9.47 1.87 2.01
N GLU A 84 -10.74 1.92 2.40
CA GLU A 84 -11.37 3.11 2.95
C GLU A 84 -10.93 3.40 4.39
N THR A 85 -10.90 4.69 4.77
CA THR A 85 -10.37 5.13 6.06
C THR A 85 -11.04 4.51 7.27
N TRP A 86 -12.33 4.20 7.19
CA TRP A 86 -13.15 3.69 8.30
C TRP A 86 -13.14 2.17 8.46
N ILE A 87 -12.21 1.50 7.77
CA ILE A 87 -11.89 0.08 7.96
C ILE A 87 -10.37 -0.15 8.05
N GLN A 88 -9.56 0.92 7.96
CA GLN A 88 -8.13 0.80 7.67
C GLN A 88 -7.31 0.45 8.92
N ASP A 89 -7.68 0.95 10.10
CA ASP A 89 -6.92 0.72 11.32
C ASP A 89 -6.84 -0.78 11.72
N PRO A 90 -7.92 -1.58 11.67
CA PRO A 90 -7.81 -3.01 11.93
C PRO A 90 -7.03 -3.78 10.84
N VAL A 91 -7.05 -3.30 9.59
CA VAL A 91 -6.22 -3.86 8.50
C VAL A 91 -4.74 -3.58 8.74
N ASP A 92 -4.41 -2.35 9.12
CA ASP A 92 -3.05 -1.95 9.46
C ASP A 92 -2.52 -2.71 10.67
N ALA A 93 -3.31 -2.83 11.74
CA ALA A 93 -2.94 -3.57 12.94
C ALA A 93 -2.68 -5.04 12.65
N LEU A 94 -3.58 -5.69 11.90
CA LEU A 94 -3.40 -7.08 11.48
C LEU A 94 -2.14 -7.25 10.62
N THR A 95 -1.90 -6.31 9.70
CA THR A 95 -0.71 -6.36 8.82
C THR A 95 0.58 -6.19 9.62
N MET A 96 0.63 -5.27 10.58
CA MET A 96 1.78 -5.08 11.47
C MET A 96 2.07 -6.34 12.30
N LEU A 97 1.03 -6.97 12.88
CA LEU A 97 1.18 -8.23 13.62
C LEU A 97 1.70 -9.37 12.74
N MET A 98 1.33 -9.37 11.45
CA MET A 98 1.79 -10.39 10.51
C MET A 98 3.20 -10.10 10.00
N MET A 99 3.58 -8.84 9.79
CA MET A 99 4.98 -8.47 9.51
C MET A 99 5.88 -8.83 10.69
N ASP A 100 5.46 -8.58 11.92
CA ASP A 100 6.17 -9.01 13.13
C ASP A 100 6.43 -10.53 13.14
N LYS A 101 5.52 -11.33 12.57
CA LYS A 101 5.69 -12.79 12.46
C LYS A 101 6.55 -13.22 11.27
N PHE A 102 6.34 -12.63 10.09
CA PHE A 102 6.89 -13.13 8.82
C PHE A 102 8.12 -12.37 8.33
N ASN A 103 8.34 -11.14 8.79
CA ASN A 103 9.43 -10.29 8.34
C ASN A 103 10.64 -10.30 9.31
N GLN A 104 10.89 -11.41 10.00
CA GLN A 104 12.00 -11.52 10.96
C GLN A 104 13.36 -11.68 10.27
N ASN A 105 13.40 -12.40 9.13
CA ASN A 105 14.63 -12.74 8.41
C ASN A 105 14.62 -12.26 6.95
N GLY A 106 13.76 -11.30 6.62
CA GLY A 106 13.58 -10.78 5.26
C GLY A 106 12.22 -10.11 5.10
N LEU A 107 11.92 -9.66 3.89
CA LEU A 107 10.67 -8.97 3.57
C LEU A 107 9.70 -9.93 2.89
N VAL A 108 8.61 -10.25 3.58
CA VAL A 108 7.52 -11.08 3.03
C VAL A 108 6.27 -10.25 2.86
N ILE A 109 5.86 -9.54 3.91
CA ILE A 109 4.59 -8.83 3.97
C ILE A 109 4.84 -7.33 3.88
N TYR A 110 4.01 -6.64 3.12
CA TYR A 110 4.08 -5.19 2.94
C TYR A 110 2.74 -4.55 3.25
N ASN A 111 2.74 -3.51 4.08
CA ASN A 111 1.59 -2.68 4.31
C ASN A 111 1.50 -1.56 3.25
N THR A 112 0.30 -1.31 2.72
CA THR A 112 0.08 -0.19 1.80
C THR A 112 -0.20 1.10 2.57
N VAL A 113 0.62 2.12 2.34
CA VAL A 113 0.47 3.44 2.96
C VAL A 113 -0.09 4.40 1.91
N GLN A 114 -1.26 4.99 2.18
CA GLN A 114 -1.93 5.92 1.28
C GLN A 114 -1.58 7.38 1.64
N LEU A 115 -0.63 7.99 0.95
CA LEU A 115 -0.09 9.32 1.29
C LEU A 115 -0.96 10.50 0.83
N TYR A 116 -2.13 10.22 0.25
CA TYR A 116 -3.20 11.20 0.09
C TYR A 116 -3.89 11.56 1.40
N ARG A 117 -3.65 10.83 2.49
CA ARG A 117 -4.19 11.06 3.83
C ARG A 117 -3.15 11.81 4.67
N HIS A 118 -3.60 12.78 5.44
CA HIS A 118 -2.69 13.67 6.19
C HIS A 118 -1.99 12.99 7.37
N ASP A 119 -2.48 11.85 7.85
CA ASP A 119 -1.92 11.10 8.99
C ASP A 119 -0.84 10.08 8.58
N ARG A 120 -0.72 9.76 7.28
CA ARG A 120 -0.05 8.52 6.85
C ARG A 120 1.47 8.57 6.82
N LEU A 121 2.06 9.75 6.67
CA LEU A 121 3.50 9.91 6.84
C LEU A 121 3.91 9.68 8.30
N LEU A 122 3.15 10.20 9.26
CA LEU A 122 3.39 9.97 10.69
C LEU A 122 3.20 8.48 11.03
N PHE A 123 2.11 7.88 10.55
CA PHE A 123 1.86 6.44 10.71
C PHE A 123 3.02 5.59 10.20
N LEU A 124 3.57 5.87 9.01
CA LEU A 124 4.71 5.14 8.45
C LEU A 124 5.92 5.19 9.40
N LYS A 125 6.24 6.36 9.95
CA LYS A 125 7.33 6.53 10.91
C LYS A 125 7.07 5.76 12.20
N GLN A 126 5.84 5.80 12.72
CA GLN A 126 5.46 5.03 13.92
C GLN A 126 5.55 3.52 13.68
N CYS A 127 5.19 3.05 12.48
CA CYS A 127 5.34 1.64 12.11
C CYS A 127 6.81 1.23 12.04
N TYR A 128 7.68 2.12 11.58
CA TYR A 128 9.12 1.89 11.55
C TYR A 128 9.70 1.76 12.96
N GLU A 129 9.38 2.69 13.86
CA GLU A 129 9.83 2.61 15.26
C GLU A 129 9.34 1.30 15.91
N ALA A 130 8.07 0.94 15.72
CA ALA A 130 7.54 -0.32 16.23
C ALA A 130 8.21 -1.56 15.64
N ALA A 131 8.65 -1.49 14.37
CA ALA A 131 9.39 -2.56 13.72
C ALA A 131 10.80 -2.72 14.29
N LEU A 132 11.49 -1.59 14.57
CA LEU A 132 12.78 -1.60 15.26
C LEU A 132 12.67 -2.16 16.69
N GLU A 133 11.69 -1.69 17.47
CA GLU A 133 11.46 -2.15 18.84
C GLU A 133 11.21 -3.66 18.93
N ARG A 134 10.57 -4.23 17.89
CA ARG A 134 10.20 -5.65 17.82
C ARG A 134 11.14 -6.47 16.94
N ASN A 135 12.19 -5.85 16.41
CA ASN A 135 13.24 -6.49 15.61
C ASN A 135 12.71 -7.24 14.36
N PHE A 136 11.91 -6.57 13.53
CA PHE A 136 11.49 -7.09 12.22
C PHE A 136 11.64 -6.03 11.11
N PHE A 137 11.70 -6.45 9.85
CA PHE A 137 11.77 -5.55 8.70
C PHE A 137 10.40 -4.97 8.36
N LEU A 138 10.27 -3.65 8.27
CA LEU A 138 9.04 -3.01 7.83
C LEU A 138 8.89 -3.11 6.31
N GLY A 139 7.86 -3.80 5.83
CA GLY A 139 7.47 -3.73 4.42
C GLY A 139 6.48 -2.58 4.17
N ALA A 140 6.87 -1.62 3.35
CA ALA A 140 6.05 -0.46 3.00
C ALA A 140 5.81 -0.38 1.49
N LYS A 141 4.54 -0.38 1.07
CA LYS A 141 4.10 -0.04 -0.28
C LYS A 141 3.51 1.35 -0.28
N LEU A 142 4.21 2.30 -0.88
CA LEU A 142 3.77 3.70 -0.90
C LEU A 142 2.88 3.92 -2.11
N VAL A 143 1.66 4.42 -1.88
CA VAL A 143 0.73 4.88 -2.92
C VAL A 143 0.24 6.28 -2.56
N ARG A 144 -0.32 7.02 -3.52
CA ARG A 144 -1.11 8.21 -3.17
C ARG A 144 -2.42 7.78 -2.51
N GLY A 145 -3.31 7.17 -3.28
CA GLY A 145 -4.61 6.68 -2.82
C GLY A 145 -5.58 6.55 -3.99
N ALA A 146 -6.64 5.77 -3.80
CA ALA A 146 -7.61 5.42 -4.86
C ALA A 146 -9.06 5.78 -4.50
N TYR A 147 -9.31 6.36 -3.32
CA TYR A 147 -10.66 6.54 -2.77
C TYR A 147 -11.02 8.02 -2.50
N MET A 148 -10.29 8.98 -3.10
CA MET A 148 -10.40 10.43 -2.79
C MET A 148 -11.83 10.97 -2.80
N GLU A 149 -12.58 10.68 -3.87
CA GLU A 149 -13.95 11.17 -4.04
C GLU A 149 -14.88 10.57 -2.99
N LYS A 150 -14.73 9.26 -2.72
CA LYS A 150 -15.51 8.54 -1.72
C LYS A 150 -15.24 9.06 -0.31
N GLU A 151 -13.97 9.33 0.02
CA GLU A 151 -13.56 9.92 1.31
C GLU A 151 -14.14 11.33 1.52
N ARG A 152 -14.05 12.20 0.49
CA ARG A 152 -14.64 13.55 0.56
C ARG A 152 -16.15 13.50 0.69
N ALA A 153 -16.83 12.67 -0.12
CA ALA A 153 -18.28 12.52 -0.08
C ALA A 153 -18.77 12.08 1.31
N ARG A 154 -18.12 11.05 1.89
CA ARG A 154 -18.45 10.58 3.26
C ARG A 154 -18.21 11.65 4.31
N ALA A 155 -17.10 12.40 4.21
CA ALA A 155 -16.77 13.47 5.15
C ALA A 155 -17.84 14.58 5.14
N THR A 156 -18.28 14.98 3.95
CA THR A 156 -19.39 15.93 3.78
C THR A 156 -20.71 15.39 4.33
N GLU A 157 -21.06 14.15 4.01
CA GLU A 157 -22.29 13.50 4.48
C GLU A 157 -22.36 13.39 6.01
N LYS A 158 -21.24 13.01 6.65
CA LYS A 158 -21.16 12.79 8.09
C LYS A 158 -20.73 14.05 8.89
N GLY A 159 -20.44 15.16 8.21
CA GLY A 159 -20.10 16.43 8.85
C GLY A 159 -18.76 16.47 9.60
N TYR A 160 -17.78 15.66 9.19
CA TYR A 160 -16.43 15.68 9.78
C TYR A 160 -15.37 16.16 8.76
N PRO A 161 -14.21 16.68 9.21
CA PRO A 161 -13.15 17.13 8.29
C PRO A 161 -12.64 16.00 7.40
N SER A 162 -12.41 16.29 6.11
CA SER A 162 -11.90 15.26 5.19
C SER A 162 -10.53 14.73 5.66
N PRO A 163 -10.32 13.40 5.68
CA PRO A 163 -9.07 12.79 6.15
C PRO A 163 -7.94 12.90 5.12
N ILE A 164 -8.26 13.42 3.93
CA ILE A 164 -7.32 13.54 2.82
C ILE A 164 -6.70 14.93 2.75
N GLN A 165 -5.51 14.98 2.19
CA GLN A 165 -4.73 16.18 1.96
C GLN A 165 -5.53 17.24 1.21
N PRO A 166 -5.30 18.54 1.51
CA PRO A 166 -6.07 19.63 0.94
C PRO A 166 -5.86 19.78 -0.57
N SER A 167 -4.67 19.39 -1.07
CA SER A 167 -4.33 19.45 -2.49
C SER A 167 -3.50 18.24 -2.95
N LYS A 168 -3.37 18.12 -4.27
CA LYS A 168 -2.50 17.13 -4.89
C LYS A 168 -1.03 17.37 -4.53
N GLU A 169 -0.60 18.64 -4.47
CA GLU A 169 0.76 19.03 -4.12
C GLU A 169 1.11 18.61 -2.68
N ALA A 170 0.17 18.73 -1.75
CA ALA A 170 0.33 18.24 -0.39
C ALA A 170 0.46 16.70 -0.35
N SER A 171 -0.36 15.99 -1.14
CA SER A 171 -0.22 14.52 -1.30
C SER A 171 1.10 14.12 -1.93
N ASP A 172 1.56 14.86 -2.94
CA ASP A 172 2.85 14.63 -3.62
C ASP A 172 4.03 14.87 -2.67
N LYS A 173 3.94 15.91 -1.84
CA LYS A 173 4.93 16.20 -0.82
C LYS A 173 5.05 15.05 0.17
N ASP A 174 3.95 14.61 0.78
CA ASP A 174 3.97 13.52 1.76
C ASP A 174 4.39 12.19 1.13
N TYR A 175 3.99 11.92 -0.12
CA TYR A 175 4.50 10.77 -0.87
C TYR A 175 6.01 10.80 -1.03
N ASN A 176 6.57 11.93 -1.49
CA ASN A 176 8.00 12.07 -1.72
C ASN A 176 8.79 12.07 -0.39
N ASP A 177 8.22 12.62 0.69
CA ASP A 177 8.82 12.58 2.02
C ASP A 177 8.82 11.16 2.60
N ALA A 178 7.77 10.37 2.33
CA ALA A 178 7.75 8.94 2.66
C ALA A 178 8.80 8.15 1.87
N VAL A 179 9.00 8.44 0.57
CA VAL A 179 10.07 7.82 -0.24
C VAL A 179 11.44 8.12 0.36
N ARG A 180 11.73 9.39 0.70
CA ARG A 180 12.99 9.76 1.37
C ARG A 180 13.17 9.01 2.67
N PHE A 181 12.15 9.04 3.53
CA PHE A 181 12.19 8.35 4.81
C PHE A 181 12.50 6.86 4.65
N CYS A 182 11.85 6.16 3.71
CA CYS A 182 12.13 4.76 3.47
C CYS A 182 13.54 4.51 2.93
N ILE A 183 14.05 5.35 2.02
CA ILE A 183 15.40 5.21 1.46
C ILE A 183 16.49 5.49 2.52
N ASP A 184 16.21 6.42 3.44
CA ASP A 184 17.09 6.76 4.56
C ASP A 184 17.27 5.61 5.56
N HIS A 185 16.39 4.62 5.55
CA HIS A 185 16.34 3.50 6.52
C HIS A 185 16.22 2.13 5.83
N LEU A 186 16.81 1.97 4.63
CA LEU A 186 16.70 0.73 3.83
C LEU A 186 17.27 -0.50 4.51
N GLU A 187 18.15 -0.34 5.49
CA GLU A 187 18.66 -1.44 6.30
C GLU A 187 17.57 -2.19 7.05
N ASN A 188 16.42 -1.56 7.33
CA ASN A 188 15.31 -2.13 8.08
C ASN A 188 13.94 -1.97 7.39
N ILE A 189 13.90 -1.33 6.21
CA ILE A 189 12.68 -1.09 5.43
C ILE A 189 12.77 -1.71 4.03
N GLY A 190 11.71 -2.43 3.65
CA GLY A 190 11.38 -2.75 2.26
C GLY A 190 10.44 -1.72 1.67
N LEU A 191 10.78 -1.18 0.51
CA LEU A 191 10.05 -0.12 -0.17
C LEU A 191 9.52 -0.57 -1.54
N ILE A 192 8.20 -0.52 -1.70
CA ILE A 192 7.56 -0.53 -3.03
C ILE A 192 7.16 0.90 -3.40
N VAL A 193 7.81 1.46 -4.42
CA VAL A 193 7.47 2.76 -5.02
C VAL A 193 6.33 2.55 -6.02
N ALA A 194 5.08 2.64 -5.57
CA ALA A 194 3.91 2.44 -6.41
C ALA A 194 3.32 3.77 -6.91
N SER A 195 3.84 4.26 -8.06
CA SER A 195 3.47 5.56 -8.61
C SER A 195 3.63 5.63 -10.13
N HIS A 196 2.69 6.30 -10.79
CA HIS A 196 2.78 6.74 -12.19
C HIS A 196 3.40 8.13 -12.36
N ASN A 197 3.75 8.82 -11.28
CA ASN A 197 4.40 10.12 -11.35
C ASN A 197 5.89 9.97 -11.64
N GLU A 198 6.31 10.41 -12.82
CA GLU A 198 7.70 10.39 -13.29
C GLU A 198 8.68 11.03 -12.29
N ALA A 199 8.35 12.21 -11.76
CA ALA A 199 9.21 12.92 -10.82
C ALA A 199 9.40 12.14 -9.51
N SER A 200 8.36 11.48 -9.00
CA SER A 200 8.47 10.65 -7.79
C SER A 200 9.30 9.39 -8.03
N ASN A 201 9.22 8.77 -9.22
CA ASN A 201 10.03 7.60 -9.56
C ASN A 201 11.50 8.01 -9.74
N LEU A 202 11.76 9.10 -10.45
CA LEU A 202 13.11 9.65 -10.63
C LEU A 202 13.74 10.05 -9.30
N LEU A 203 12.98 10.69 -8.42
CA LEU A 203 13.42 11.03 -7.07
C LEU A 203 13.92 9.80 -6.31
N ALA A 204 13.18 8.69 -6.35
CA ALA A 204 13.60 7.46 -5.66
C ALA A 204 14.92 6.91 -6.21
N VAL A 205 15.11 6.92 -7.53
CA VAL A 205 16.38 6.50 -8.16
C VAL A 205 17.53 7.43 -7.74
N GLN A 206 17.33 8.74 -7.81
CA GLN A 206 18.33 9.73 -7.40
C GLN A 206 18.74 9.56 -5.94
N LEU A 207 17.78 9.35 -5.04
CA LEU A 207 18.06 9.12 -3.63
C LEU A 207 18.86 7.83 -3.39
N LEU A 208 18.63 6.77 -4.17
CA LEU A 208 19.45 5.55 -4.07
C LEU A 208 20.90 5.85 -4.46
N GLU A 209 21.11 6.52 -5.60
CA GLU A 209 22.44 6.89 -6.08
C GLU A 209 23.16 7.83 -5.11
N GLU A 210 22.48 8.86 -4.62
CA GLU A 210 23.00 9.82 -3.64
C GLU A 210 23.43 9.15 -2.33
N ARG A 211 22.77 8.06 -1.94
CA ARG A 211 23.10 7.28 -0.74
C ARG A 211 24.05 6.11 -1.01
N GLY A 212 24.53 5.96 -2.24
CA GLY A 212 25.45 4.91 -2.63
C GLY A 212 24.82 3.51 -2.68
N TYR A 213 23.49 3.43 -2.71
CA TYR A 213 22.78 2.17 -2.92
C TYR A 213 22.72 1.83 -4.42
N ALA A 214 22.76 0.54 -4.73
CA ALA A 214 22.49 0.09 -6.08
C ALA A 214 21.02 0.38 -6.45
N ILE A 215 20.76 0.82 -7.67
CA ILE A 215 19.39 1.10 -8.15
C ILE A 215 18.50 -0.16 -8.23
N ASN A 216 19.11 -1.33 -8.17
CA ASN A 216 18.46 -2.64 -8.06
C ASN A 216 18.55 -3.23 -6.64
N HIS A 217 18.66 -2.38 -5.62
CA HIS A 217 18.70 -2.78 -4.22
C HIS A 217 17.56 -3.78 -3.91
N PRO A 218 17.82 -4.90 -3.22
CA PRO A 218 16.81 -5.96 -3.01
C PRO A 218 15.60 -5.50 -2.20
N HIS A 219 15.74 -4.43 -1.41
CA HIS A 219 14.65 -3.85 -0.64
C HIS A 219 13.83 -2.81 -1.41
N VAL A 220 14.20 -2.45 -2.64
CA VAL A 220 13.48 -1.43 -3.42
C VAL A 220 12.91 -2.03 -4.69
N HIS A 221 11.61 -1.79 -4.90
CA HIS A 221 10.92 -2.23 -6.09
C HIS A 221 9.96 -1.17 -6.60
N PHE A 222 9.92 -0.95 -7.90
CA PHE A 222 9.02 0.01 -8.54
C PHE A 222 7.81 -0.71 -9.11
N SER A 223 6.62 -0.15 -8.92
CA SER A 223 5.40 -0.78 -9.42
C SER A 223 4.44 0.22 -10.05
N GLN A 224 3.95 -0.11 -11.24
CA GLN A 224 2.92 0.66 -11.94
C GLN A 224 1.76 -0.25 -12.31
N LEU A 225 0.55 0.29 -12.46
CA LEU A 225 -0.55 -0.48 -13.05
C LEU A 225 -0.24 -0.86 -14.50
N TYR A 226 -0.64 -2.07 -14.88
CA TYR A 226 -0.58 -2.53 -16.27
C TYR A 226 -1.48 -1.67 -17.16
N GLY A 227 -0.99 -1.27 -18.34
CA GLY A 227 -1.70 -0.40 -19.29
C GLY A 227 -1.61 1.09 -18.96
N MET A 228 -0.70 1.50 -18.06
CA MET A 228 -0.48 2.89 -17.67
C MET A 228 1.01 3.20 -17.49
N SER A 229 1.48 4.33 -18.03
CA SER A 229 2.84 4.85 -17.81
C SER A 229 3.93 3.84 -18.17
N ASP A 230 3.77 3.17 -19.31
CA ASP A 230 4.71 2.15 -19.79
C ASP A 230 6.09 2.75 -20.07
N ASN A 231 6.13 4.02 -20.49
CA ASN A 231 7.37 4.77 -20.65
C ASN A 231 8.18 4.84 -19.34
N ILE A 232 7.53 4.96 -18.18
CA ILE A 232 8.21 4.97 -16.88
C ILE A 232 8.75 3.59 -16.58
N THR A 233 7.90 2.56 -16.65
CA THR A 233 8.28 1.20 -16.27
C THR A 233 9.39 0.65 -17.17
N PHE A 234 9.32 0.87 -18.49
CA PHE A 234 10.36 0.39 -19.41
C PHE A 234 11.69 1.11 -19.22
N ASN A 235 11.69 2.42 -18.97
CA ASN A 235 12.92 3.15 -18.70
C ASN A 235 13.58 2.71 -17.39
N LEU A 236 12.79 2.49 -16.33
CA LEU A 236 13.29 1.94 -15.06
C LEU A 236 13.87 0.54 -15.25
N ALA A 237 13.18 -0.33 -15.99
CA ALA A 237 13.67 -1.68 -16.31
C ALA A 237 14.97 -1.64 -17.12
N ALA A 238 15.05 -0.79 -18.14
CA ALA A 238 16.22 -0.63 -18.98
C ALA A 238 17.42 -0.08 -18.20
N ALA A 239 17.18 0.77 -17.20
CA ALA A 239 18.21 1.22 -16.26
C ALA A 239 18.67 0.11 -15.30
N GLY A 240 17.92 -0.99 -15.18
CA GLY A 240 18.25 -2.12 -14.30
C GLY A 240 17.51 -2.12 -12.96
N CYS A 241 16.55 -1.22 -12.74
CA CYS A 241 15.74 -1.23 -11.53
C CYS A 241 14.83 -2.48 -11.48
N SER A 242 14.54 -2.95 -10.27
CA SER A 242 13.52 -3.99 -10.05
C SER A 242 12.13 -3.38 -10.27
N VAL A 243 11.40 -3.86 -11.27
CA VAL A 243 10.09 -3.31 -11.65
C VAL A 243 9.01 -4.39 -11.80
N SER A 244 7.75 -4.01 -11.60
CA SER A 244 6.59 -4.85 -11.94
C SER A 244 5.41 -4.05 -12.46
N LYS A 245 4.57 -4.72 -13.26
CA LYS A 245 3.23 -4.24 -13.59
C LYS A 245 2.19 -4.93 -12.72
N TYR A 246 1.42 -4.13 -12.00
CA TYR A 246 0.29 -4.59 -11.20
C TYR A 246 -0.91 -4.86 -12.13
N LEU A 247 -1.42 -6.07 -12.08
CA LEU A 247 -2.52 -6.53 -12.92
C LEU A 247 -3.66 -7.07 -12.03
N PRO A 248 -4.91 -6.62 -12.20
CA PRO A 248 -6.05 -7.30 -11.59
C PRO A 248 -6.18 -8.70 -12.17
N PHE A 249 -6.39 -9.69 -11.32
CA PHE A 249 -6.54 -11.09 -11.72
C PHE A 249 -7.77 -11.69 -11.04
N GLY A 250 -8.66 -12.27 -11.84
CA GLY A 250 -9.89 -12.90 -11.37
C GLY A 250 -10.93 -13.04 -12.48
N PRO A 251 -12.10 -13.62 -12.17
CA PRO A 251 -13.25 -13.63 -13.07
C PRO A 251 -13.62 -12.22 -13.52
N ILE A 252 -14.12 -12.08 -14.76
CA ILE A 252 -14.45 -10.77 -15.36
C ILE A 252 -15.40 -9.98 -14.46
N GLU A 253 -16.42 -10.65 -13.92
CA GLU A 253 -17.45 -10.04 -13.05
C GLU A 253 -16.85 -9.38 -11.81
N ASP A 254 -15.83 -10.01 -11.21
CA ASP A 254 -15.15 -9.51 -10.02
C ASP A 254 -14.17 -8.37 -10.31
N VAL A 255 -13.63 -8.31 -11.54
CA VAL A 255 -12.68 -7.26 -11.94
C VAL A 255 -13.36 -6.03 -12.54
N ILE A 256 -14.61 -6.11 -13.01
CA ILE A 256 -15.34 -4.94 -13.56
C ILE A 256 -15.35 -3.74 -12.60
N PRO A 257 -15.72 -3.87 -11.30
CA PRO A 257 -15.71 -2.73 -10.38
C PRO A 257 -14.32 -2.08 -10.25
N TYR A 258 -13.25 -2.88 -10.31
CA TYR A 258 -11.88 -2.38 -10.34
C TYR A 258 -11.61 -1.60 -11.63
N LEU A 259 -11.98 -2.15 -12.79
CA LEU A 259 -11.78 -1.50 -14.09
C LEU A 259 -12.56 -0.18 -14.21
N MET A 260 -13.78 -0.10 -13.67
CA MET A 260 -14.58 1.13 -13.65
C MET A 260 -13.90 2.23 -12.82
N ARG A 261 -13.39 1.90 -11.62
CA ARG A 261 -12.61 2.86 -10.81
C ARG A 261 -11.37 3.35 -11.54
N ARG A 262 -10.67 2.45 -12.23
CA ARG A 262 -9.51 2.80 -13.06
C ARG A 262 -9.88 3.73 -14.22
N ALA A 263 -11.01 3.48 -14.89
CA ALA A 263 -11.50 4.36 -15.94
C ALA A 263 -11.76 5.77 -15.40
N GLN A 264 -12.45 5.89 -14.25
CA GLN A 264 -12.72 7.18 -13.60
C GLN A 264 -11.44 7.92 -13.21
N GLU A 265 -10.50 7.24 -12.55
CA GLU A 265 -9.19 7.80 -12.20
C GLU A 265 -8.43 8.27 -13.45
N ASN A 266 -8.40 7.49 -14.52
CA ASN A 266 -7.69 7.86 -15.75
C ASN A 266 -8.28 9.11 -16.42
N THR A 267 -9.59 9.36 -16.30
CA THR A 267 -10.20 10.62 -16.75
C THR A 267 -9.77 11.81 -15.88
N SER A 268 -9.57 11.60 -14.57
CA SER A 268 -9.08 12.64 -13.64
C SER A 268 -7.57 12.89 -13.78
N VAL A 269 -6.81 11.92 -14.28
CA VAL A 269 -5.35 11.97 -14.54
C VAL A 269 -5.04 12.58 -15.92
N GLY A 270 -5.86 13.55 -16.37
CA GLY A 270 -5.77 14.18 -17.70
C GLY A 270 -4.40 14.75 -18.11
N GLY A 271 -3.43 14.85 -17.19
CA GLY A 271 -2.06 15.27 -17.48
C GLY A 271 -1.11 14.17 -17.99
N GLN A 272 -1.29 12.89 -17.68
CA GLN A 272 -0.27 11.86 -18.01
C GLN A 272 -0.55 11.14 -19.33
N THR A 273 -1.80 10.76 -19.59
CA THR A 273 -2.21 10.16 -20.88
C THR A 273 -1.95 11.12 -22.04
N GLY A 274 -2.16 12.43 -21.83
CA GLY A 274 -1.83 13.46 -22.82
C GLY A 274 -0.33 13.58 -23.10
N ARG A 275 0.52 13.37 -22.08
CA ARG A 275 1.99 13.36 -22.23
C ARG A 275 2.51 12.11 -22.92
N GLU A 276 1.97 10.92 -22.62
CA GLU A 276 2.30 9.69 -23.34
C GLU A 276 1.96 9.80 -24.83
N LEU A 277 0.77 10.30 -25.15
CA LEU A 277 0.38 10.55 -26.55
C LEU A 277 1.33 11.55 -27.23
N ALA A 278 1.75 12.59 -26.52
CA ALA A 278 2.73 13.56 -27.03
C ALA A 278 4.11 12.93 -27.28
N LEU A 279 4.58 12.05 -26.39
CA LEU A 279 5.84 11.32 -26.53
C LEU A 279 5.80 10.33 -27.71
N ILE A 280 4.74 9.55 -27.85
CA ILE A 280 4.55 8.62 -28.99
C ILE A 280 4.57 9.39 -30.31
N ARG A 281 3.87 10.53 -30.38
CA ARG A 281 3.87 11.42 -31.55
C ARG A 281 5.26 12.01 -31.86
N ARG A 282 6.13 12.14 -30.85
CA ARG A 282 7.50 12.64 -31.00
C ARG A 282 8.48 11.57 -31.47
N ILE A 283 8.24 10.31 -31.11
CA ILE A 283 9.05 9.15 -31.52
C ILE A 283 8.73 8.71 -32.97
N HIS A 284 7.51 9.00 -33.45
CA HIS A 284 7.06 8.69 -34.83
C HIS A 284 7.27 9.85 -35.84
N ARG A 285 8.14 10.82 -35.52
CA ARG A 285 8.67 11.83 -36.45
C ARG A 285 10.17 11.67 -36.56
#